data_AF-A0A937CUQ9-F1
#
_entry.id   AF-A0A937CUQ9-F1
#
_cell.length_a   1.000
_cell.length_b   1.000
_cell.length_c   1.000
_cell.angle_alpha   90.00
_cell.angle_beta   90.00
_cell.angle_gamma   90.00
#
_symmetry.space_group_name_H-M   'P 1'
#
loop_
_entity.id
_entity.type
_entity.pdbx_description
1 polymer ?
#
loop_
_entity_poly.entity_id
_entity_poly.type
_entity_poly.pdbx_seq_one_letter_code
_entity_poly.pdbx_strand_id
1 'polypeptide(L)' 'MSQSSAWPGKIMALLRAGNPAAAIAQIKVAPSVRELRALEKALVAAQLAGRWPDVDAAVADSVSALSGPRLHRSP' A
#
# COMPACT_ATOMS: atom_id res chain seq x y z
N MET A 1 9.45 11.04 19.79
CA MET A 1 8.65 9.90 19.26
C MET A 1 8.68 10.01 17.76
N SER A 2 9.57 9.26 17.11
CA SER A 2 9.77 9.30 15.67
C SER A 2 8.44 8.94 14.99
N GLN A 3 7.85 9.86 14.24
CA GLN A 3 6.64 9.61 13.46
C GLN A 3 6.99 8.56 12.39
N SER A 4 6.92 7.28 12.76
CA SER A 4 6.62 6.20 11.84
C SER A 4 5.43 6.70 11.03
N SER A 5 5.57 6.76 9.71
CA SER A 5 4.60 7.42 8.86
C SER A 5 3.18 6.93 9.22
N ALA A 6 2.26 7.88 9.46
CA ALA A 6 0.93 7.53 9.93
C ALA A 6 0.14 6.71 8.89
N TRP A 7 0.57 6.74 7.63
CA TRP A 7 -0.15 6.15 6.51
C TRP A 7 -0.11 4.61 6.53
N PRO A 8 1.05 3.91 6.50
CA PRO A 8 1.08 2.44 6.55
C PRO A 8 0.34 1.88 7.77
N GLY A 9 0.44 2.55 8.92
CA GLY A 9 -0.29 2.18 10.14
C GLY A 9 -1.81 2.18 9.95
N LYS A 10 -2.37 3.19 9.26
CA LYS A 10 -3.80 3.27 8.94
C LYS A 10 -4.24 2.11 8.04
N ILE A 11 -3.46 1.78 7.01
CA ILE A 11 -3.81 0.70 6.08
C ILE A 11 -3.76 -0.65 6.82
N MET A 12 -2.73 -0.87 7.64
CA MET A 12 -2.63 -2.07 8.48
C MET A 12 -3.80 -2.19 9.46
N ALA A 13 -4.33 -1.08 9.97
CA ALA A 13 -5.52 -1.08 10.81
C ALA A 13 -6.78 -1.50 10.04
N LEU A 14 -6.97 -1.00 8.80
CA LEU A 14 -8.09 -1.41 7.94
C LEU A 14 -8.03 -2.90 7.60
N LEU A 15 -6.84 -3.42 7.29
CA LEU A 15 -6.63 -4.84 7.00
C LEU A 15 -6.92 -5.72 8.23
N ARG A 16 -6.43 -5.34 9.41
CA ARG A 16 -6.74 -6.06 10.66
C ARG A 16 -8.21 -6.01 11.04
N ALA A 17 -8.91 -4.93 10.68
CA ALA A 17 -10.36 -4.81 10.85
C ALA A 17 -11.15 -5.63 9.81
N GLY A 18 -10.49 -6.38 8.92
CA GLY A 18 -11.15 -7.19 7.90
C GLY A 18 -11.73 -6.38 6.74
N ASN A 19 -11.24 -5.17 6.50
CA ASN A 19 -11.70 -4.29 5.42
C ASN A 19 -10.63 -4.09 4.31
N PRO A 20 -10.37 -5.13 3.49
CA PRO A 20 -9.37 -5.04 2.42
C PRO A 20 -9.79 -4.07 1.32
N ALA A 21 -11.10 -3.89 1.06
CA ALA A 21 -11.58 -2.95 0.05
C ALA A 21 -11.19 -1.50 0.38
N ALA A 22 -11.37 -1.07 1.64
CA ALA A 22 -10.95 0.26 2.08
C ALA A 22 -9.42 0.40 2.05
N ALA A 23 -8.68 -0.65 2.43
CA ALA A 23 -7.23 -0.65 2.34
C ALA A 23 -6.75 -0.46 0.89
N ILE A 24 -7.33 -1.19 -0.07
CA ILE A 24 -7.05 -1.06 -1.51
C ILE A 24 -7.33 0.36 -2.00
N ALA A 25 -8.46 0.95 -1.60
CA ALA A 25 -8.78 2.33 -1.97
C ALA A 25 -7.71 3.32 -1.51
N GLN A 26 -7.20 3.15 -0.27
CA GLN A 26 -6.12 3.99 0.26
C GLN A 26 -4.79 3.75 -0.46
N ILE A 27 -4.45 2.50 -0.79
CA ILE A 27 -3.23 2.13 -1.53
C ILE A 27 -3.19 2.77 -2.91
N LYS A 28 -4.34 2.86 -3.61
CA LYS A 28 -4.44 3.50 -4.93
C LYS A 28 -4.17 5.01 -4.90
N VAL A 29 -4.36 5.66 -3.75
CA VAL A 29 -4.10 7.10 -3.55
C VAL A 29 -2.87 7.34 -2.67
N ALA A 30 -1.95 6.38 -2.62
CA ALA A 30 -0.74 6.49 -1.81
C ALA A 30 0.07 7.75 -2.17
N PRO A 31 0.63 8.45 -1.15
CA PRO A 31 1.28 9.75 -1.36
C PRO A 31 2.68 9.63 -1.99
N SER A 32 3.37 8.49 -1.82
CA SER A 32 4.70 8.27 -2.39
C SER A 32 5.06 6.78 -2.43
N VAL A 33 6.05 6.43 -3.27
CA VAL A 33 6.66 5.09 -3.31
C VAL A 33 7.24 4.71 -1.95
N ARG A 34 7.79 5.66 -1.19
CA ARG A 34 8.36 5.42 0.14
C ARG A 34 7.32 4.83 1.10
N GLU A 35 6.10 5.39 1.10
CA GLU A 35 5.02 4.91 1.95
C GLU A 35 4.53 3.51 1.55
N LEU A 36 4.48 3.23 0.24
CA LEU A 36 4.15 1.88 -0.26
C LEU A 36 5.20 0.84 0.16
N ARG A 37 6.49 1.16 0.03
CA ARG A 37 7.58 0.28 0.50
C ARG A 37 7.54 0.07 2.02
N ALA A 38 7.14 1.08 2.79
CA ALA A 38 6.95 0.94 4.23
C ALA A 38 5.75 0.02 4.56
N LEU A 39 4.67 0.09 3.79
CA LEU A 39 3.53 -0.81 3.91
C LEU A 39 3.89 -2.27 3.56
N GLU A 40 4.62 -2.51 2.45
CA GLU A 40 5.11 -3.86 2.10
C GLU A 40 5.90 -4.49 3.25
N LYS A 41 6.84 -3.72 3.84
CA LYS A 41 7.61 -4.18 5.00
C LYS A 41 6.72 -4.50 6.20
N ALA A 42 5.70 -3.69 6.46
CA ALA A 42 4.76 -3.92 7.55
C ALA A 42 3.90 -5.18 7.33
N LEU A 43 3.49 -5.45 6.09
CA LEU A 43 2.74 -6.68 5.73
C LEU A 43 3.60 -7.93 5.93
N VAL A 44 4.86 -7.90 5.49
CA VAL A 44 5.82 -9.00 5.69
C VAL A 44 6.09 -9.20 7.19
N ALA A 45 6.36 -8.13 7.93
CA ALA A 45 6.63 -8.22 9.38
C ALA A 45 5.43 -8.76 10.18
N ALA A 46 4.20 -8.48 9.73
CA ALA A 46 2.98 -9.00 10.33
C ALA A 46 2.57 -10.39 9.80
N GLN A 47 3.35 -11.00 8.89
CA GLN A 47 3.00 -12.24 8.19
C GLN A 47 1.62 -12.18 7.49
N LEU A 48 1.26 -10.99 6.99
CA LEU A 48 0.00 -10.75 6.25
C LEU A 48 0.20 -10.66 4.73
N ALA A 49 1.44 -10.70 4.25
CA ALA A 49 1.73 -10.80 2.82
C ALA A 49 1.11 -12.07 2.22
N GLY A 50 0.46 -11.96 1.06
CA GLY A 50 -0.22 -13.07 0.40
C GLY A 50 -1.60 -13.41 0.98
N ARG A 51 -2.01 -12.80 2.11
CA ARG A 51 -3.32 -13.07 2.71
C ARG A 51 -4.48 -12.53 1.87
N TRP A 52 -4.24 -11.43 1.16
CA TRP A 52 -5.20 -10.81 0.26
C TRP A 52 -4.53 -10.51 -1.08
N PRO A 53 -4.71 -11.38 -2.09
CA PRO A 53 -4.08 -11.21 -3.41
C PRO A 53 -4.36 -9.84 -4.04
N ASP A 54 -5.57 -9.31 -3.87
CA ASP A 54 -5.97 -8.00 -4.39
C ASP A 54 -5.24 -6.83 -3.70
N VAL A 55 -4.86 -6.99 -2.42
CA VAL A 55 -4.07 -5.99 -1.69
C VAL A 55 -2.64 -5.98 -2.21
N ASP A 56 -2.06 -7.17 -2.40
CA ASP A 56 -0.70 -7.30 -2.94
C ASP A 56 -0.61 -6.75 -4.37
N ALA A 57 -1.60 -7.05 -5.22
CA ALA A 57 -1.72 -6.49 -6.57
C ALA A 57 -1.83 -4.96 -6.54
N ALA A 58 -2.70 -4.41 -5.68
CA ALA A 58 -2.86 -2.96 -5.55
C ALA A 58 -1.56 -2.26 -5.12
N VAL A 59 -0.75 -2.88 -4.25
CA VAL A 59 0.54 -2.33 -3.84
C VAL A 59 1.53 -2.34 -5.00
N ALA A 60 1.64 -3.46 -5.72
CA ALA A 60 2.53 -3.58 -6.88
C ALA A 60 2.18 -2.56 -7.98
N ASP A 61 0.90 -2.43 -8.30
CA ASP A 61 0.40 -1.47 -9.28
C ASP A 61 0.70 -0.02 -8.87
N SER A 62 0.42 0.34 -7.61
CA SER A 62 0.67 1.69 -7.09
C SER A 62 2.16 2.02 -7.06
N VAL A 63 3.03 1.05 -6.76
CA VAL A 63 4.48 1.24 -6.81
C VAL A 63 4.91 1.54 -8.24
N SER A 64 4.50 0.71 -9.20
CA SER A 64 4.80 0.93 -10.62
C SER A 64 4.33 2.31 -11.11
N ALA A 65 3.10 2.68 -10.75
CA ALA A 65 2.46 3.94 -11.14
C ALA A 65 3.14 5.21 -10.58
N LEU A 66 3.87 5.08 -9.46
CA LEU A 66 4.60 6.17 -8.80
C LEU A 66 6.11 6.13 -9.06
N SER A 67 6.66 5.00 -9.50
CA SER A 67 8.10 4.82 -9.77
C SER A 67 8.52 5.26 -11.17
N GLY A 68 7.63 5.23 -12.17
CA GLY A 68 7.96 5.66 -13.54
C GLY A 68 7.74 7.16 -13.79
N PRO A 69 8.42 7.78 -14.80
CA PRO A 69 7.90 8.98 -15.42
C PRO A 69 6.47 8.67 -15.89
N ARG A 70 5.50 9.58 -15.66
CA ARG A 70 4.08 9.37 -16.02
C ARG A 70 3.85 9.39 -17.54
N LEU A 71 4.62 8.62 -18.32
CA LEU A 71 4.62 8.63 -19.78
C LEU A 71 3.71 7.55 -20.40
N HIS A 72 3.15 6.63 -19.62
CA HIS A 72 2.30 5.56 -20.13
C HIS A 72 0.92 5.49 -19.48
N ARG A 73 0.24 6.64 -19.39
CA ARG A 73 -1.23 6.66 -19.29
C ARG A 73 -1.76 7.63 -20.34
N SER A 74 -1.64 7.24 -21.61
CA SER A 74 -2.41 7.88 -22.69
C SER A 74 -3.89 7.50 -22.55
N PRO A 75 -4.82 8.39 -22.94
CA PRO A 75 -6.13 8.61 -22.33
C PRO A 75 -7.14 7.47 -22.49
#